data_AF-A0A5D2CZH1-F1
#
_entry.id   AF-A0A5D2CZH1-F1
#
_cell.length_a   1.000
_cell.length_b   1.000
_cell.length_c   1.000
_cell.angle_alpha   90.00
_cell.angle_beta   90.00
_cell.angle_gamma   90.00
#
_symmetry.space_group_name_H-M   'P 1'
#
loop_
_entity.id
_entity.type
_entity.pdbx_description
1 polymer ?
#
loop_
_entity_poly.entity_id
_entity_poly.type
_entity_poly.pdbx_seq_one_letter_code
_entity_poly.pdbx_strand_id
1 'polypeptide(L)'
;MLMPSALYASVDKYLHGLFGLANDPAAEVRKLVCAAFVQLIEVRLSVLEPHMKNVIEYMLQVNKDTDDEVALEACEFWVQGIVLEQDNIDPMIYA
;
A
#
# COMPACT_ATOMS: atom_id res chain seq x y z
N MET A 1 1.89 13.42 2.11
CA MET A 1 1.02 13.98 1.03
C MET A 1 -0.43 14.08 1.51
N LEU A 2 -1.32 14.85 0.84
CA LEU A 2 -2.76 14.90 1.17
C LEU A 2 -3.57 14.13 0.12
N MET A 3 -4.51 13.27 0.54
CA MET A 3 -5.41 12.56 -0.38
C MET A 3 -6.45 13.52 -0.96
N PRO A 4 -6.56 13.66 -2.29
CA PRO A 4 -7.58 14.50 -2.92
C PRO A 4 -9.00 13.99 -2.65
N SER A 5 -9.96 14.90 -2.44
CA SER A 5 -11.35 14.55 -2.09
C SER A 5 -12.04 13.69 -3.15
N ALA A 6 -11.77 13.92 -4.43
CA ALA A 6 -12.32 13.14 -5.53
C ALA A 6 -11.81 11.68 -5.53
N LEU A 7 -10.53 11.48 -5.21
CA LEU A 7 -9.95 10.15 -5.04
C LEU A 7 -10.55 9.44 -3.83
N TYR A 8 -10.69 10.15 -2.71
CA TYR A 8 -11.33 9.60 -1.51
C TYR A 8 -12.77 9.15 -1.77
N ALA A 9 -13.56 9.95 -2.48
CA ALA A 9 -14.93 9.60 -2.85
C ALA A 9 -15.03 8.41 -3.83
N SER A 10 -13.93 8.04 -4.50
CA SER A 10 -13.88 6.95 -5.47
C SER A 10 -12.88 5.86 -5.07
N VAL A 11 -12.49 5.79 -3.79
CA VAL A 11 -11.38 4.94 -3.34
C VAL A 11 -11.66 3.46 -3.59
N ASP A 12 -12.90 2.99 -3.40
CA ASP A 12 -13.27 1.59 -3.67
C ASP A 12 -13.07 1.21 -5.14
N LYS A 13 -13.41 2.12 -6.06
CA LYS A 13 -13.20 1.92 -7.51
C LYS A 13 -11.71 1.90 -7.84
N TYR A 14 -10.93 2.76 -7.19
CA TYR A 14 -9.48 2.78 -7.35
C TYR A 14 -8.84 1.48 -6.86
N LEU A 15 -9.18 1.02 -5.66
CA LEU A 15 -8.70 -0.25 -5.10
C LEU A 15 -9.10 -1.44 -5.98
N HIS A 16 -10.34 -1.47 -6.47
CA HIS A 16 -10.78 -2.51 -7.41
C HIS A 16 -9.94 -2.52 -8.70
N GLY A 17 -9.64 -1.34 -9.25
CA GLY A 17 -8.76 -1.20 -10.41
C GLY A 17 -7.34 -1.71 -10.13
N LEU A 18 -6.76 -1.36 -8.98
CA LEU A 18 -5.43 -1.84 -8.57
C LEU A 18 -5.40 -3.37 -8.46
N PHE A 19 -6.38 -3.99 -7.81
CA PHE A 19 -6.46 -5.45 -7.72
C PHE A 19 -6.67 -6.12 -9.09
N GLY A 20 -7.35 -5.45 -10.02
CA GLY A 20 -7.47 -5.92 -11.41
C GLY A 20 -6.13 -5.94 -12.17
N LEU A 21 -5.19 -5.08 -11.80
CA LEU A 21 -3.85 -4.95 -12.40
C LEU A 21 -2.76 -5.69 -11.61
N ALA A 22 -3.10 -6.30 -10.47
CA ALA A 22 -2.15 -6.91 -9.54
C ALA A 22 -1.25 -8.00 -10.17
N ASN A 23 -1.76 -8.71 -11.19
CA ASN A 23 -1.04 -9.77 -11.90
C ASN A 23 -0.79 -9.41 -13.38
N ASP A 24 -0.71 -8.11 -13.69
CA ASP A 24 -0.43 -7.66 -15.06
C ASP A 24 0.90 -8.27 -15.57
N PRO A 25 0.97 -8.73 -16.83
CA PRO A 25 2.20 -9.30 -17.38
C PRO A 25 3.39 -8.32 -17.39
N ALA A 26 3.14 -7.01 -17.48
CA ALA A 26 4.18 -6.00 -17.44
C ALA A 26 4.64 -5.73 -16.00
N ALA A 27 5.92 -5.98 -15.73
CA ALA A 27 6.53 -5.72 -14.42
C ALA A 27 6.34 -4.26 -13.97
N GLU A 28 6.48 -3.31 -14.89
CA GLU A 28 6.29 -1.88 -14.60
C GLU A 28 4.86 -1.56 -14.11
N VAL A 29 3.84 -2.25 -14.63
CA VAL A 29 2.46 -2.09 -14.13
C VAL A 29 2.34 -2.62 -12.71
N ARG A 30 2.90 -3.81 -12.43
CA ARG A 30 2.90 -4.39 -11.07
C ARG A 30 3.65 -3.51 -10.08
N LYS A 31 4.78 -2.92 -10.48
CA LYS A 31 5.55 -1.94 -9.69
C LYS A 31 4.68 -0.74 -9.33
N LEU A 32 3.97 -0.16 -10.30
CA LEU A 32 3.06 0.96 -10.05
C LEU A 32 1.89 0.59 -9.12
N VAL A 33 1.41 -0.66 -9.17
CA VAL A 33 0.39 -1.15 -8.23
C VAL A 33 0.96 -1.22 -6.81
N CYS A 34 2.18 -1.73 -6.62
CA CYS A 34 2.86 -1.71 -5.32
C CYS A 34 3.05 -0.29 -4.81
N ALA A 35 3.63 0.60 -5.62
CA ALA A 35 3.86 2.00 -5.27
C ALA A 35 2.56 2.73 -4.87
N ALA A 36 1.45 2.42 -5.54
CA ALA A 36 0.15 2.96 -5.19
C ALA A 36 -0.30 2.55 -3.78
N PHE A 37 -0.13 1.29 -3.39
CA PHE A 37 -0.45 0.82 -2.05
C PHE A 37 0.50 1.40 -0.98
N VAL A 38 1.79 1.55 -1.28
CA VAL A 38 2.78 2.22 -0.43
C VAL A 38 2.34 3.67 -0.13
N GLN A 39 1.93 4.41 -1.17
CA GLN A 39 1.42 5.78 -0.99
C GLN A 39 0.09 5.83 -0.21
N LEU A 40 -0.80 4.84 -0.43
CA LEU A 40 -2.08 4.79 0.29
C LEU A 40 -1.89 4.55 1.79
N ILE A 41 -0.98 3.66 2.18
CA ILE A 41 -0.67 3.44 3.61
C ILE A 41 -0.07 4.71 4.22
N GLU A 42 0.89 5.37 3.55
CA GLU A 42 1.52 6.61 4.01
C GLU A 42 0.51 7.75 4.21
N VAL A 43 -0.41 7.93 3.26
CA VAL A 43 -1.31 9.09 3.27
C VAL A 43 -2.57 8.84 4.11
N ARG A 44 -3.13 7.62 4.07
CA ARG A 44 -4.40 7.31 4.72
C ARG A 44 -4.63 5.82 4.90
N LEU A 45 -3.96 5.21 5.90
CA LEU A 45 -4.17 3.82 6.28
C LEU A 45 -5.65 3.42 6.50
N SER A 46 -6.48 4.32 7.04
CA SER A 46 -7.90 4.04 7.34
C SER A 46 -8.74 3.64 6.13
N VAL A 47 -8.37 4.04 4.90
CA VAL A 47 -9.09 3.59 3.70
C VAL A 47 -8.77 2.14 3.31
N LEU A 48 -7.63 1.62 3.78
CA LEU A 48 -7.21 0.25 3.52
C LEU A 48 -7.76 -0.73 4.56
N GLU A 49 -8.18 -0.28 5.75
CA GLU A 49 -8.69 -1.16 6.83
C GLU A 49 -9.69 -2.22 6.35
N PRO A 50 -10.70 -1.93 5.51
CA PRO A 50 -11.66 -2.94 5.05
C PRO A 50 -11.05 -3.99 4.11
N HIS A 51 -9.94 -3.66 3.45
CA HIS A 51 -9.28 -4.46 2.43
C HIS A 51 -7.89 -4.96 2.85
N MET A 52 -7.46 -4.63 4.07
CA MET A 52 -6.08 -4.78 4.53
C MET A 52 -5.57 -6.20 4.39
N LYS A 53 -6.42 -7.19 4.72
CA LYS A 53 -6.09 -8.60 4.55
C LYS A 53 -5.66 -8.92 3.11
N ASN A 54 -6.43 -8.46 2.12
CA ASN A 54 -6.15 -8.72 0.70
C ASN A 54 -4.88 -8.00 0.24
N VAL A 55 -4.64 -6.78 0.75
CA VAL A 55 -3.42 -6.01 0.45
C VAL A 55 -2.19 -6.71 1.02
N ILE A 56 -2.25 -7.20 2.27
CA ILE A 56 -1.17 -7.95 2.91
C ILE A 56 -0.88 -9.25 2.14
N GLU A 57 -1.92 -10.02 1.79
CA GLU A 57 -1.77 -11.26 1.01
C GLU A 57 -1.12 -10.98 -0.35
N TYR A 58 -1.54 -9.90 -1.02
CA TYR A 58 -0.94 -9.46 -2.27
C TYR A 58 0.54 -9.08 -2.11
N MET A 59 0.88 -8.24 -1.14
CA MET A 59 2.28 -7.80 -0.92
C MET A 59 3.20 -8.97 -0.57
N LEU A 60 2.71 -9.96 0.20
CA LEU A 60 3.46 -11.18 0.48
C LEU A 60 3.71 -12.03 -0.77
N GLN A 61 2.76 -12.05 -1.71
CA GLN A 61 2.93 -12.72 -3.00
C GLN A 61 3.96 -11.98 -3.86
N VAL A 62 3.88 -10.66 -3.95
CA VAL A 62 4.75 -9.84 -4.79
C VAL A 62 6.20 -9.78 -4.28
N ASN A 63 6.44 -9.95 -2.98
CA ASN A 63 7.79 -10.16 -2.46
C ASN A 63 8.53 -11.39 -3.07
N LYS A 64 7.81 -12.26 -3.79
CA LYS A 64 8.36 -13.42 -4.52
C LYS A 64 8.27 -13.23 -6.04
N ASP A 65 8.02 -12.01 -6.51
CA ASP A 65 8.01 -11.70 -7.94
C ASP A 65 9.38 -12.04 -8.55
N THR A 66 9.35 -12.42 -9.83
CA THR A 66 10.57 -12.73 -10.59
C THR A 66 11.37 -11.47 -10.94
N ASP A 67 10.73 -10.31 -10.88
CA ASP A 67 11.34 -9.01 -11.09
C ASP A 67 11.74 -8.37 -9.75
N ASP A 68 13.05 -8.15 -9.58
CA ASP A 68 13.61 -7.63 -8.34
C ASP A 68 13.14 -6.20 -8.01
N GLU A 69 12.81 -5.36 -9.02
CA GLU A 69 12.31 -4.01 -8.76
C GLU A 69 10.88 -4.06 -8.21
N VAL A 70 10.04 -4.97 -8.73
CA VAL A 70 8.69 -5.17 -8.24
C VAL A 70 8.71 -5.71 -6.80
N ALA A 71 9.59 -6.69 -6.52
CA ALA A 71 9.76 -7.24 -5.18
C ALA A 71 10.31 -6.19 -4.19
N LEU A 72 11.20 -5.30 -4.64
CA LEU A 72 11.72 -4.19 -3.83
C LEU A 72 10.62 -3.18 -3.48
N GLU A 73 9.76 -2.82 -4.42
CA GLU A 73 8.65 -1.90 -4.18
C GLU A 73 7.66 -2.47 -3.14
N ALA A 74 7.39 -3.78 -3.19
CA ALA A 74 6.59 -4.46 -2.17
C ALA A 74 7.28 -4.46 -0.79
N CYS A 75 8.61 -4.39 -0.72
CA CYS A 75 9.32 -4.24 0.55
C CYS A 75 9.06 -2.87 1.20
N GLU A 76 8.93 -1.81 0.42
CA GLU A 76 8.68 -0.47 0.93
C GLU A 76 7.34 -0.38 1.68
N PHE A 77 6.34 -1.17 1.28
CA PHE A 77 5.04 -1.22 1.97
C PHE A 77 5.19 -1.57 3.46
N TRP A 78 6.04 -2.55 3.77
CA TRP A 78 6.27 -2.98 5.16
C TRP A 78 7.04 -1.94 5.96
N VAL A 79 8.02 -1.28 5.33
CA VAL A 79 8.79 -0.20 5.97
C VAL A 79 7.87 0.95 6.34
N GLN A 80 6.99 1.39 5.42
CA GLN A 80 6.03 2.46 5.70
C GLN A 80 5.02 2.06 6.77
N GLY A 81 4.52 0.82 6.76
CA GLY A 81 3.62 0.33 7.80
C GLY A 81 4.23 0.42 9.21
N ILE A 82 5.50 0.04 9.37
CA ILE A 82 6.21 0.12 10.65
C ILE A 82 6.42 1.58 11.10
N VAL A 83 6.75 2.48 10.18
CA VAL A 83 6.95 3.91 10.51
C VAL A 83 5.65 4.53 11.03
N LEU A 84 4.51 4.22 10.43
CA LEU A 84 3.22 4.72 10.89
C LEU A 84 2.82 4.19 12.27
N GLU A 85 3.21 2.95 12.62
CA GLU A 85 3.00 2.44 13.98
C GLU A 85 3.86 3.18 15.00
N GLN A 86 5.09 3.59 14.65
CA GLN A 86 5.97 4.35 15.55
C GLN A 86 5.47 5.78 15.79
N ASP A 87 4.96 6.45 14.76
CA ASP A 87 4.39 7.81 14.88
C ASP A 87 3.08 7.84 15.68
N ASN A 88 2.40 6.68 15.83
CA ASN A 88 1.17 6.55 16.62
C ASN A 88 1.43 6.12 18.08
N ILE A 89 2.69 5.98 18.49
CA ILE A 89 3.07 5.84 19.91
C ILE A 89 3.06 7.24 20.53
N ASP A 90 1.93 7.59 21.17
CA ASP A 90 1.73 8.85 21.89
C ASP A 90 2.87 9.11 22.92
N PRO A 91 3.44 10.33 23.02
CA PRO A 91 4.41 10.73 24.05
C PRO A 91 3.94 10.62 25.52
N MET A 92 2.73 10.11 25.80
CA MET A 92 2.13 10.01 27.14
C MET A 92 2.84 9.07 28.13
N ILE A 93 3.92 8.40 27.76
CA ILE A 93 4.75 7.64 28.73
C ILE A 93 5.85 8.53 29.36
N TYR A 94 6.02 9.78 28.91
CA TYR A 94 7.04 10.71 29.42
C TYR A 94 6.49 11.94 30.18
N ALA A 95 5.25 11.91 30.68
CA ALA A 95 4.68 12.96 31.53
C ALA A 95 4.38 12.47 32.95
#